data_AF-A0A1C6L7R9-F1
#
_entry.id   AF-A0A1C6L7R9-F1
#
_cell.length_a   1.000
_cell.length_b   1.000
_cell.length_c   1.000
_cell.angle_alpha   90.00
_cell.angle_beta   90.00
_cell.angle_gamma   90.00
#
_symmetry.space_group_name_H-M   'P 1'
#
loop_
_entity.id
_entity.type
_entity.pdbx_description
1 polymer ?
#
loop_
_entity_poly.entity_id
_entity_poly.type
_entity_poly.pdbx_seq_one_letter_code
_entity_poly.pdbx_strand_id
1 'polypeptide(L)'
;MIVTERRTTTKALRRIRRILDPGSFMEIGEHITARRTDFYTPEKVEASDGVITGYGTIDGCLVYVFSQDGEVMGGSFGEMHGRKIHRLYRLAIKTKAPVI
;
A
#
# COMPACT_ATOMS: atom_id res chain seq x y z
N MET A 1 -23.93 -0.12 -17.73
CA MET A 1 -22.45 -0.07 -17.65
C MET A 1 -22.09 0.62 -16.34
N ILE A 2 -21.96 -0.15 -15.27
CA ILE A 2 -21.79 0.38 -13.91
C ILE A 2 -20.28 0.62 -13.74
N VAL A 3 -19.83 1.85 -13.97
CA VAL A 3 -18.49 2.26 -13.59
C VAL A 3 -18.44 2.19 -12.07
N THR A 4 -17.77 1.17 -11.55
CA THR A 4 -17.60 0.98 -10.11
C THR A 4 -16.68 2.07 -9.61
N GLU A 5 -17.26 3.12 -9.02
CA GLU A 5 -16.54 4.21 -8.37
C GLU A 5 -15.81 3.65 -7.13
N ARG A 6 -14.61 3.08 -7.30
CA ARG A 6 -13.74 2.69 -6.19
C ARG A 6 -13.09 3.93 -5.59
N ARG A 7 -13.89 4.76 -4.90
CA ARG A 7 -13.41 5.85 -4.05
C ARG A 7 -13.36 5.38 -2.60
N THR A 8 -12.28 4.72 -2.22
CA THR A 8 -11.91 4.62 -0.80
C THR A 8 -10.60 5.38 -0.61
N THR A 9 -10.70 6.71 -0.52
CA THR A 9 -9.56 7.55 -0.15
C THR A 9 -9.27 7.32 1.34
N THR A 10 -8.43 6.33 1.64
CA THR A 10 -7.98 6.07 3.01
C THR A 10 -7.08 7.20 3.52
N LYS A 11 -6.97 7.35 4.85
CA LYS A 11 -6.08 8.36 5.45
C LYS A 11 -4.63 8.12 5.04
N ALA A 12 -4.23 6.85 4.91
CA ALA A 12 -2.92 6.45 4.42
C ALA A 12 -2.66 6.90 2.96
N LEU A 13 -3.61 6.64 2.05
CA LEU A 13 -3.47 7.05 0.64
C LEU A 13 -3.41 8.58 0.50
N ARG A 14 -4.17 9.30 1.33
CA ARG A 14 -4.16 10.77 1.34
C ARG A 14 -2.80 11.34 1.76
N ARG A 15 -2.11 10.71 2.72
CA ARG A 15 -0.75 11.13 3.12
C ARG A 15 0.24 10.97 1.97
N ILE A 16 0.19 9.81 1.30
CA ILE A 16 1.06 9.53 0.15
C ILE A 16 0.85 10.55 -0.97
N ARG A 17 -0.41 10.78 -1.37
CA ARG A 17 -0.75 11.76 -2.42
C ARG A 17 -0.39 13.20 -2.09
N ARG A 18 -0.17 13.53 -0.81
CA ARG A 18 0.23 14.88 -0.38
C ARG A 18 1.73 15.11 -0.49
N ILE A 19 2.54 14.06 -0.40
CA ILE A 19 4.00 14.13 -0.41
C ILE A 19 4.54 13.98 -1.83
N LEU A 20 3.91 13.14 -2.65
CA LEU A 20 4.35 12.87 -4.01
C LEU A 20 3.84 13.90 -5.01
N ASP A 21 4.57 14.03 -6.12
CA ASP A 21 4.18 14.86 -7.26
C ASP A 21 2.81 14.40 -7.81
N PRO A 22 1.92 15.33 -8.20
CA PRO A 22 0.59 14.99 -8.68
C PRO A 22 0.60 13.97 -9.83
N GLY A 23 -0.15 12.88 -9.68
CA GLY A 23 -0.26 11.82 -10.70
C GLY A 23 0.93 10.87 -10.80
N SER A 24 1.97 11.02 -9.96
CA SER A 24 3.15 10.15 -9.98
C SER A 24 2.99 8.83 -9.21
N PHE A 25 2.02 8.75 -8.30
CA PHE A 25 1.87 7.61 -7.39
C PHE A 25 1.39 6.35 -8.12
N MET A 26 2.15 5.27 -7.95
CA MET A 26 1.84 3.91 -8.42
C MET A 26 1.89 2.94 -7.24
N GLU A 27 0.75 2.28 -6.97
CA GLU A 27 0.66 1.31 -5.88
C GLU A 27 1.35 -0.02 -6.25
N ILE A 28 2.09 -0.59 -5.29
CA ILE A 28 2.72 -1.91 -5.38
C ILE A 28 1.92 -2.86 -4.49
N GLY A 29 1.43 -3.95 -5.08
CA GLY A 29 0.90 -5.07 -4.29
C GLY A 29 -0.60 -5.02 -3.99
N GLU A 30 -1.40 -4.30 -4.79
CA GLU A 30 -2.88 -4.31 -4.75
C GLU A 30 -3.47 -5.74 -4.84
N HIS A 31 -2.70 -6.73 -5.32
CA HIS A 31 -3.12 -8.13 -5.48
C HIS A 31 -2.49 -9.12 -4.49
N ILE A 32 -1.77 -8.65 -3.47
CA ILE A 32 -1.31 -9.55 -2.40
C ILE A 32 -2.43 -9.65 -1.37
N THR A 33 -3.47 -10.42 -1.68
CA THR A 33 -4.42 -10.86 -0.67
C THR A 33 -3.74 -11.93 0.19
N ALA A 34 -3.91 -11.84 1.51
CA ALA A 34 -3.41 -12.85 2.44
C ALA A 34 -3.73 -14.26 1.92
N ARG A 35 -2.70 -15.11 1.73
CA ARG A 35 -2.92 -16.55 1.59
C ARG A 35 -3.40 -17.06 2.94
N ARG A 36 -4.71 -16.97 3.19
CA ARG A 36 -5.40 -17.76 4.21
C ARG A 36 -5.69 -19.13 3.63
N THR A 37 -4.85 -20.10 3.97
CA THR A 37 -5.36 -21.47 4.12
C THR A 37 -6.17 -21.50 5.42
N ASP A 38 -7.29 -22.20 5.36
CA ASP A 38 -8.12 -22.63 6.49
C ASP A 38 -9.29 -21.72 6.90
N PHE A 39 -10.46 -22.13 6.38
CA PHE A 39 -11.81 -22.06 6.92
C PHE A 39 -12.36 -20.74 7.52
N TYR A 40 -13.53 -20.35 6.98
CA TYR A 40 -14.60 -19.52 7.57
C TYR A 40 -14.75 -18.05 7.07
N THR A 41 -15.86 -17.86 6.34
CA THR A 41 -16.70 -16.65 6.11
C THR A 41 -16.29 -15.59 5.07
N PRO A 42 -17.22 -15.20 4.15
CA PRO A 42 -17.00 -14.16 3.15
C PRO A 42 -17.49 -12.82 3.68
N GLU A 43 -16.61 -11.93 4.15
CA GLU A 43 -16.93 -10.50 4.23
C GLU A 43 -15.67 -9.67 4.47
N LYS A 44 -15.39 -8.77 3.53
CA LYS A 44 -14.24 -7.86 3.46
C LYS A 44 -12.88 -8.55 3.36
N VAL A 45 -12.45 -8.69 2.11
CA VAL A 45 -11.04 -8.50 1.76
C VAL A 45 -10.65 -7.11 2.30
N GLU A 46 -10.07 -7.06 3.50
CA GLU A 46 -9.44 -5.87 4.05
C GLU A 46 -8.22 -5.57 3.17
N ALA A 47 -8.47 -4.88 2.07
CA ALA A 47 -7.70 -4.92 0.82
C ALA A 47 -6.27 -4.35 0.90
N SER A 48 -5.68 -4.16 2.08
CA SER A 48 -4.32 -3.66 2.20
C SER A 48 -3.50 -4.17 3.40
N ASP A 49 -4.00 -5.09 4.23
CA ASP A 49 -3.33 -5.49 5.50
C ASP A 49 -2.90 -4.28 6.37
N GLY A 50 -3.61 -3.17 6.26
CA GLY A 50 -3.32 -1.92 6.98
C GLY A 50 -2.08 -1.17 6.48
N VAL A 51 -1.52 -1.50 5.31
CA VAL A 51 -0.43 -0.72 4.70
C VAL A 51 -0.59 -0.57 3.19
N ILE A 52 -0.48 0.67 2.74
CA ILE A 52 -0.38 1.03 1.33
C ILE A 52 1.10 1.20 1.01
N THR A 53 1.58 0.48 -0.01
CA THR A 53 2.97 0.52 -0.47
C THR A 53 3.01 0.91 -1.93
N GLY A 54 3.98 1.70 -2.36
CA GLY A 54 4.09 2.12 -3.75
C GLY A 54 5.37 2.89 -4.04
N TYR A 55 5.38 3.55 -5.18
CA TYR A 55 6.44 4.46 -5.61
C TYR A 55 5.83 5.65 -6.34
N GLY A 56 6.63 6.71 -6.51
CA GLY A 56 6.28 7.88 -7.29
C GLY A 56 7.47 8.82 -7.35
N THR A 57 7.22 10.11 -7.51
CA THR A 57 8.29 11.11 -7.54
C THR A 57 8.08 12.20 -6.51
N ILE A 58 9.18 12.77 -6.03
CA ILE A 58 9.23 14.04 -5.29
C ILE A 58 10.25 14.89 -6.01
N ASP A 59 9.83 16.06 -6.49
CA ASP A 59 10.67 16.94 -7.32
C ASP A 59 11.28 16.18 -8.52
N GLY A 60 10.49 15.27 -9.13
CA GLY A 60 10.93 14.43 -10.24
C GLY A 60 11.89 13.29 -9.88
N CYS A 61 12.31 13.17 -8.63
CA CYS A 61 13.18 12.08 -8.17
C CYS A 61 12.36 10.87 -7.73
N LEU A 62 12.70 9.68 -8.23
CA LEU A 62 12.04 8.42 -7.86
C LEU A 62 12.17 8.18 -6.35
N VAL A 63 11.04 7.94 -5.69
CA VAL A 63 10.99 7.54 -4.28
C VAL A 63 10.05 6.35 -4.12
N TYR A 64 10.36 5.47 -3.18
CA TYR A 64 9.43 4.45 -2.70
C TYR A 64 8.75 4.96 -1.44
N VAL A 65 7.47 4.62 -1.28
CA VAL A 65 6.68 5.12 -0.15
C VAL A 65 5.77 4.05 0.41
N PHE A 66 5.63 4.01 1.72
CA PHE A 66 4.55 3.27 2.37
C PHE A 66 3.84 4.11 3.43
N SER A 67 2.54 3.88 3.61
CA SER A 67 1.76 4.50 4.68
C SER A 67 0.89 3.46 5.34
N GLN A 68 1.04 3.34 6.66
CA GLN A 68 0.21 2.49 7.49
C GLN A 68 -1.12 3.19 7.81
N ASP A 69 -2.19 2.40 7.87
CA ASP A 69 -3.52 2.82 8.28
C ASP A 69 -3.87 2.13 9.61
N GLY A 70 -3.80 2.87 10.71
CA GLY A 70 -4.02 2.34 12.06
C GLY A 70 -5.48 1.98 12.36
N GLU A 71 -6.42 2.31 11.47
CA GLU A 71 -7.83 1.92 11.60
C GLU A 71 -8.07 0.47 11.13
N VAL A 72 -7.11 -0.13 10.44
CA VAL A 72 -7.19 -1.52 9.96
C VAL A 72 -6.56 -2.47 10.98
N MET A 73 -7.25 -3.58 11.29
CA MET A 73 -6.83 -4.61 12.26
C MET A 73 -6.39 -4.08 13.65
N GLY A 74 -6.96 -2.96 14.10
CA GLY A 74 -6.60 -2.33 15.37
C GLY A 74 -5.13 -1.89 15.47
N GLY A 75 -4.46 -1.69 14.33
CA GLY A 75 -3.04 -1.32 14.26
C GLY A 75 -2.05 -2.48 14.40
N SER A 76 -2.52 -3.74 14.32
CA SER A 76 -1.67 -4.92 14.47
C SER A 76 -0.76 -5.14 13.24
N PHE A 77 0.53 -5.36 13.48
CA PHE A 77 1.52 -5.65 12.43
C PHE A 77 1.50 -7.15 12.10
N GLY A 78 0.79 -7.53 11.03
CA GLY A 78 0.70 -8.92 10.55
C GLY A 78 1.85 -9.36 9.64
N GLU A 79 1.96 -10.68 9.38
CA GLU A 79 2.99 -11.23 8.49
C GLU A 79 2.94 -10.61 7.08
N MET A 80 1.73 -10.47 6.53
CA MET A 80 1.53 -9.94 5.17
C MET A 80 1.86 -8.44 5.09
N HIS A 81 1.56 -7.69 6.14
CA HIS A 81 1.96 -6.30 6.29
C HIS A 81 3.49 -6.15 6.20
N GLY A 82 4.23 -6.95 6.98
CA GLY A 82 5.69 -6.98 6.94
C GLY A 82 6.24 -7.39 5.57
N ARG A 83 5.63 -8.39 4.92
CA ARG A 83 6.03 -8.82 3.57
C ARG A 83 5.86 -7.72 2.52
N LYS A 84 4.80 -6.90 2.58
CA LYS A 84 4.60 -5.77 1.65
C LYS A 84 5.71 -4.73 1.82
N ILE A 85 6.01 -4.35 3.05
CA ILE A 85 7.10 -3.39 3.37
C ILE A 85 8.46 -3.96 2.92
N HIS A 86 8.75 -5.22 3.25
CA HIS A 86 10.00 -5.86 2.84
C HIS A 86 10.17 -5.90 1.31
N ARG A 87 9.10 -6.20 0.56
CA ARG A 87 9.13 -6.17 -0.91
C ARG A 87 9.44 -4.76 -1.44
N LEU A 88 8.87 -3.74 -0.82
CA LEU A 88 9.14 -2.35 -1.17
C LEU A 88 10.62 -2.00 -0.94
N TYR A 89 11.19 -2.34 0.22
CA TYR A 89 12.62 -2.13 0.48
C TYR A 89 13.52 -2.85 -0.52
N ARG A 90 13.18 -4.08 -0.91
CA ARG A 90 13.95 -4.80 -1.94
C ARG A 90 13.97 -4.07 -3.28
N LEU A 91 12.86 -3.46 -3.67
CA LEU A 91 12.77 -2.67 -4.90
C LEU A 91 13.58 -1.37 -4.79
N ALA A 92 13.46 -0.67 -3.67
CA ALA A 92 14.20 0.56 -3.40
C ALA A 92 15.72 0.34 -3.41
N ILE A 93 16.21 -0.75 -2.79
CA ILE A 93 17.63 -1.12 -2.81
C ILE A 93 18.11 -1.40 -4.24
N LYS A 94 17.29 -2.10 -5.05
CA LYS A 94 17.64 -2.43 -6.44
C LYS A 94 17.76 -1.19 -7.32
N THR A 95 16.90 -0.19 -7.11
CA THR A 95 16.86 1.05 -7.89
C THR A 95 17.67 2.18 -7.27
N LYS A 96 18.21 1.98 -6.07
CA LYS A 96 18.95 2.99 -5.28
C LYS A 96 18.13 4.26 -5.04
N ALA A 97 16.83 4.08 -4.81
CA ALA A 97 15.90 5.15 -4.52
C ALA A 97 15.60 5.23 -3.01
N PRO A 98 15.36 6.43 -2.45
CA PRO A 98 14.98 6.59 -1.06
C PRO A 98 13.61 5.94 -0.75
N VAL A 99 13.41 5.62 0.52
CA VAL A 99 12.14 5.08 1.06
C VAL A 99 11.56 6.04 2.07
N ILE A 100 10.25 6.27 2.00
CA ILE A 100 9.46 7.14 2.88
C ILE A 100 8.38 6.32 3.58
#